data_AF-A0A6L3JPN7-F1
#
_entry.id   AF-A0A6L3JPN7-F1
#
_cell.length_a   1.000
_cell.length_b   1.000
_cell.length_c   1.000
_cell.angle_alpha   90.00
_cell.angle_beta   90.00
_cell.angle_gamma   90.00
#
_symmetry.space_group_name_H-M   'P 1'
#
loop_
_entity.id
_entity.type
_entity.pdbx_description
1 polymer ?
#
loop_
_entity_poly.entity_id
_entity_poly.type
_entity_poly.pdbx_seq_one_letter_code
_entity_poly.pdbx_strand_id
1 'polypeptide(L)'
;MLEKIQETADFLREKMHTSPETAIILGTGLGSLVHEITDKYEINYKDIPNFPVSTVEGHSGKLIFGKLGNKDIMAMQGRFHFYEGYSMKEVTFPVRVMRELGIKTLFVSNAAGGTNADFEIGDLMIIRDHINFFPEHPLHGKNIEYGPRFPDMSEAYSKELIDKALEIAK
;
A
#
# COMPACT_ATOMS: atom_id res chain seq x y z
N MET A 1 13.92 -14.08 -0.03
CA MET A 1 12.96 -13.00 0.29
C MET A 1 13.69 -11.72 0.62
N LEU A 2 14.55 -11.70 1.64
CA LEU A 2 15.34 -10.49 1.97
C LEU A 2 16.19 -9.99 0.80
N GLU A 3 16.93 -10.88 0.13
CA GLU A 3 17.72 -10.56 -1.06
C GLU A 3 16.86 -9.92 -2.16
N LYS A 4 15.68 -10.49 -2.47
CA LYS A 4 14.74 -9.92 -3.44
C LYS A 4 14.25 -8.53 -3.04
N ILE A 5 14.00 -8.32 -1.75
CA ILE A 5 13.57 -7.00 -1.23
C ILE A 5 14.69 -5.99 -1.42
N GLN A 6 15.93 -6.34 -1.07
CA GLN A 6 17.10 -5.49 -1.20
C GLN A 6 17.40 -5.16 -2.68
N GLU A 7 17.43 -6.17 -3.55
CA GLU A 7 17.58 -6.00 -5.00
C GLU A 7 16.55 -5.02 -5.57
N THR A 8 15.28 -5.21 -5.24
CA THR A 8 14.20 -4.33 -5.71
C THR A 8 14.32 -2.92 -5.11
N ALA A 9 14.68 -2.80 -3.83
CA ALA A 9 14.86 -1.51 -3.19
C ALA A 9 16.05 -0.75 -3.77
N ASP A 10 17.18 -1.41 -4.02
CA ASP A 10 18.37 -0.81 -4.66
C ASP A 10 18.04 -0.32 -6.06
N PHE A 11 17.36 -1.14 -6.87
CA PHE A 11 16.88 -0.74 -8.19
C PHE A 11 15.99 0.52 -8.13
N LEU A 12 15.11 0.63 -7.14
CA LEU A 12 14.25 1.80 -6.98
C LEU A 12 15.04 3.01 -6.46
N ARG A 13 15.96 2.84 -5.51
CA ARG A 13 16.83 3.92 -5.00
C ARG A 13 17.60 4.62 -6.11
N GLU A 14 18.14 3.86 -7.08
CA GLU A 14 18.84 4.42 -8.24
C GLU A 14 17.95 5.30 -9.13
N LYS A 15 16.63 5.05 -9.13
CA LYS A 15 15.65 5.79 -9.94
C LYS A 15 14.92 6.87 -9.15
N MET A 16 15.05 6.88 -7.83
CA MET A 16 14.38 7.84 -6.97
C MET A 16 15.14 9.17 -6.95
N HIS A 17 14.40 10.26 -7.11
CA HIS A 17 14.90 11.63 -6.90
C HIS A 17 14.13 12.35 -5.80
N THR A 18 13.20 11.65 -5.14
CA THR A 18 12.42 12.09 -3.97
C THR A 18 12.78 11.24 -2.76
N SER A 19 12.43 11.69 -1.56
CA SER A 19 12.62 10.94 -0.31
C SER A 19 11.31 10.83 0.46
N PRO A 20 10.32 10.09 -0.08
CA PRO A 20 9.02 9.95 0.55
C PRO A 20 9.13 9.19 1.87
N GLU A 21 8.43 9.67 2.90
CA GLU A 21 8.23 8.92 4.15
C GLU A 21 6.81 8.31 4.22
N THR A 22 5.96 8.63 3.25
CA THR A 22 4.57 8.20 3.17
C THR A 22 4.31 7.46 1.87
N ALA A 23 3.68 6.29 1.98
CA ALA A 23 3.20 5.53 0.83
C ALA A 23 1.67 5.43 0.83
N ILE A 24 1.09 5.33 -0.37
CA ILE A 24 -0.35 5.16 -0.58
C ILE A 24 -0.57 3.96 -1.50
N ILE A 25 -1.39 2.99 -1.10
CA ILE A 25 -1.87 1.93 -1.99
C ILE A 25 -3.24 2.34 -2.52
N LEU A 26 -3.30 2.75 -3.79
CA LEU A 26 -4.52 3.21 -4.43
C LEU A 26 -5.37 2.02 -4.83
N GLY A 27 -6.51 1.93 -4.18
CA GLY A 27 -7.53 0.96 -4.51
C GLY A 27 -8.43 1.30 -5.68
N THR A 28 -9.23 0.31 -6.07
CA THR A 28 -10.42 0.51 -6.90
C THR A 28 -11.26 1.67 -6.36
N GLY A 29 -11.64 2.61 -7.23
CA GLY A 29 -12.42 3.79 -6.86
C GLY A 29 -11.59 5.03 -6.45
N LEU A 30 -10.29 4.88 -6.14
CA LEU A 30 -9.42 6.00 -5.76
C LEU A 30 -8.30 6.26 -6.77
N GLY A 31 -8.43 5.71 -7.98
CA GLY A 31 -7.52 5.98 -9.08
C GLY A 31 -7.42 7.46 -9.44
N SER A 32 -8.47 8.25 -9.20
CA SER A 32 -8.48 9.69 -9.48
C SER A 32 -7.51 10.49 -8.62
N LEU A 33 -7.12 10.00 -7.42
CA LEU A 33 -6.13 10.67 -6.57
C LEU A 33 -4.79 10.84 -7.29
N VAL A 34 -4.51 10.01 -8.31
CA VAL A 34 -3.32 10.12 -9.15
C VAL A 34 -3.19 11.46 -9.90
N HIS A 35 -4.32 12.15 -10.11
CA HIS A 35 -4.36 13.44 -10.81
C HIS A 35 -3.98 14.60 -9.89
N GLU A 36 -4.10 14.41 -8.57
CA GLU A 36 -3.69 15.38 -7.55
C GLU A 36 -2.19 15.27 -7.21
N ILE A 37 -1.52 14.21 -7.68
CA ILE A 37 -0.07 14.04 -7.48
C ILE A 37 0.68 14.92 -8.48
N THR A 38 1.40 15.91 -7.97
CA THR A 38 2.25 16.83 -8.76
C THR A 38 3.70 16.36 -8.80
N ASP A 39 4.51 16.95 -9.67
CA ASP A 39 5.95 16.64 -9.84
C ASP A 39 6.25 15.14 -9.98
N LYS A 40 5.32 14.40 -10.60
CA LYS A 40 5.34 12.96 -10.55
C LYS A 40 6.21 12.32 -11.63
N TYR A 41 6.83 11.21 -11.26
CA TYR A 41 7.44 10.25 -12.18
C TYR A 41 6.98 8.84 -11.84
N GLU A 42 6.94 7.98 -12.85
CA GLU A 42 6.27 6.68 -12.76
C GLU A 42 7.21 5.57 -13.27
N ILE A 43 7.14 4.41 -12.63
CA ILE A 43 7.85 3.18 -13.02
C ILE A 43 6.80 2.08 -13.16
N ASN A 44 6.73 1.40 -14.31
CA ASN A 44 5.77 0.32 -14.46
C ASN A 44 6.19 -0.89 -13.61
N TYR A 45 5.24 -1.60 -13.01
CA TYR A 45 5.54 -2.78 -12.19
C TYR A 45 6.32 -3.85 -12.94
N LYS A 46 6.04 -4.03 -14.23
CA LYS A 46 6.76 -4.98 -15.11
C LYS A 46 8.26 -4.67 -15.26
N ASP A 47 8.66 -3.42 -15.03
CA ASP A 47 10.05 -2.97 -15.15
C ASP A 47 10.77 -3.03 -13.79
N ILE A 48 10.04 -3.33 -12.70
CA ILE A 48 10.58 -3.43 -11.35
C ILE A 48 10.91 -4.91 -11.05
N PRO A 49 12.15 -5.26 -10.68
CA PRO A 49 12.51 -6.62 -10.31
C PRO A 49 11.62 -7.17 -9.20
N ASN A 50 11.24 -8.44 -9.31
CA ASN A 50 10.44 -9.18 -8.32
C ASN A 50 9.02 -8.65 -8.05
N PHE A 51 8.57 -7.58 -8.73
CA PHE A 51 7.19 -7.09 -8.58
C PHE A 51 6.21 -8.00 -9.33
N PRO A 52 5.04 -8.31 -8.72
CA PRO A 52 3.93 -8.89 -9.46
C PRO A 52 3.39 -7.92 -10.52
N VAL A 53 2.59 -8.44 -11.46
CA VAL A 53 1.95 -7.65 -12.53
C VAL A 53 0.45 -7.62 -12.26
N SER A 54 -0.15 -6.43 -12.18
CA SER A 54 -1.60 -6.32 -11.98
C SER A 54 -2.35 -6.82 -13.23
N THR A 55 -3.34 -7.70 -13.04
CA THR A 55 -4.15 -8.25 -14.13
C THR A 55 -5.60 -7.74 -14.14
N VAL A 56 -6.01 -7.03 -13.08
CA VAL A 56 -7.37 -6.50 -12.90
C VAL A 56 -7.58 -5.21 -13.70
N GLU A 57 -8.76 -5.07 -14.32
CA GLU A 57 -9.16 -3.87 -15.04
C GLU A 57 -9.13 -2.62 -14.13
N GLY A 58 -8.62 -1.50 -14.65
CA GLY A 58 -8.44 -0.25 -13.89
C GLY A 58 -7.18 -0.20 -13.03
N HIS A 59 -6.40 -1.28 -12.92
CA HIS A 59 -5.09 -1.26 -12.26
C HIS A 59 -3.99 -0.99 -13.29
N SER A 60 -3.60 0.28 -13.45
CA SER A 60 -2.59 0.68 -14.45
C SER A 60 -1.21 0.05 -14.25
N GLY A 61 -0.92 -0.49 -13.07
CA GLY A 61 0.28 -1.27 -12.82
C GLY A 61 1.53 -0.41 -12.72
N LYS A 62 1.43 0.71 -11.99
CA LYS A 62 2.50 1.71 -11.91
C LYS A 62 2.82 2.10 -10.47
N LEU A 63 4.11 2.26 -10.22
CA LEU A 63 4.62 2.86 -9.00
C LEU A 63 4.93 4.33 -9.29
N ILE A 64 4.32 5.22 -8.52
CA ILE A 64 4.35 6.65 -8.73
C ILE A 64 5.11 7.29 -7.57
N PHE A 65 5.99 8.21 -7.89
CA PHE A 65 6.64 9.09 -6.93
C PHE A 65 6.26 10.52 -7.30
N GLY A 66 6.04 11.38 -6.31
CA GLY A 66 5.68 12.77 -6.58
C GLY A 66 5.30 13.48 -5.30
N LYS A 67 4.51 14.54 -5.42
CA LYS A 67 4.02 15.32 -4.30
C LYS A 67 2.51 15.28 -4.20
N LEU A 68 1.99 15.15 -2.98
CA LEU A 68 0.59 15.44 -2.67
C LEU A 68 0.57 16.65 -1.74
N GLY A 69 0.08 17.79 -2.23
CA GLY A 69 0.32 19.08 -1.58
C GLY A 69 1.83 19.38 -1.53
N ASN A 70 2.38 19.56 -0.33
CA ASN A 70 3.82 19.82 -0.13
C ASN A 70 4.62 18.59 0.35
N LYS A 71 4.03 17.39 0.33
CA LYS A 71 4.65 16.17 0.86
C LYS A 71 5.09 15.23 -0.26
N ASP A 72 6.33 14.77 -0.20
CA ASP A 72 6.80 13.69 -1.07
C ASP A 72 6.12 12.38 -0.69
N ILE A 73 5.55 11.70 -1.69
CA ILE A 73 4.82 10.46 -1.52
C ILE A 73 5.23 9.42 -2.56
N MET A 74 5.05 8.15 -2.19
CA MET A 74 5.11 7.00 -3.07
C MET A 74 3.70 6.41 -3.20
N ALA A 75 3.17 6.22 -4.41
CA ALA A 75 1.83 5.69 -4.61
C ALA A 75 1.85 4.46 -5.52
N MET A 76 1.18 3.40 -5.12
CA MET A 76 0.87 2.25 -5.97
C MET A 76 -0.44 2.50 -6.71
N GLN A 77 -0.37 2.72 -8.02
CA GLN A 77 -1.56 2.82 -8.87
C GLN A 77 -1.97 1.42 -9.35
N GLY A 78 -2.88 0.83 -8.57
CA GLY A 78 -3.24 -0.57 -8.68
C GLY A 78 -2.44 -1.41 -7.68
N ARG A 79 -3.08 -2.47 -7.19
CA ARG A 79 -2.52 -3.45 -6.25
C ARG A 79 -2.67 -4.86 -6.81
N PHE A 80 -2.16 -5.82 -6.05
CA PHE A 80 -2.29 -7.24 -6.33
C PHE A 80 -3.29 -7.85 -5.37
N HIS A 81 -4.05 -8.83 -5.85
CA HIS A 81 -5.03 -9.52 -5.05
C HIS A 81 -4.71 -11.01 -4.98
N PHE A 82 -5.06 -11.60 -3.85
CA PHE A 82 -4.91 -13.05 -3.63
C PHE A 82 -5.72 -13.87 -4.65
N TYR A 83 -6.90 -13.40 -5.05
CA TYR A 83 -7.73 -14.10 -6.04
C TYR A 83 -7.14 -14.12 -7.46
N GLU A 84 -6.14 -13.27 -7.76
CA GLU A 84 -5.41 -13.32 -9.04
C GLU A 84 -4.46 -14.53 -9.13
N GLY A 85 -4.33 -15.32 -8.05
CA GLY A 85 -3.45 -16.47 -7.96
C GLY A 85 -2.09 -16.18 -7.30
N TYR A 86 -1.87 -14.95 -6.85
CA TYR A 86 -0.66 -14.57 -6.11
C TYR A 86 -0.70 -15.08 -4.68
N SER A 87 0.44 -15.53 -4.17
CA SER A 87 0.61 -15.82 -2.75
C SER A 87 0.51 -14.54 -1.90
N MET A 88 0.15 -14.67 -0.63
CA MET A 88 0.12 -13.53 0.31
C MET A 88 1.48 -12.82 0.43
N LYS A 89 2.59 -13.54 0.19
CA LYS A 89 3.94 -12.96 0.19
C LYS A 89 4.21 -12.09 -1.03
N GLU A 90 3.66 -12.44 -2.20
CA GLU A 90 3.75 -11.64 -3.41
C GLU A 90 2.84 -10.41 -3.32
N VAL A 91 1.60 -10.58 -2.85
CA VAL A 91 0.65 -9.47 -2.63
C VAL A 91 1.24 -8.40 -1.71
N THR A 92 1.92 -8.83 -0.64
CA THR A 92 2.52 -7.93 0.36
C THR A 92 3.98 -7.55 0.10
N PHE A 93 4.59 -8.05 -0.99
CA PHE A 93 5.98 -7.76 -1.33
C PHE A 93 6.29 -6.26 -1.41
N PRO A 94 5.47 -5.42 -2.08
CA PRO A 94 5.72 -3.98 -2.17
C PRO A 94 5.79 -3.28 -0.82
N VAL A 95 5.04 -3.72 0.19
CA VAL A 95 5.07 -3.13 1.53
C VAL A 95 6.43 -3.33 2.20
N ARG A 96 7.07 -4.49 1.98
CA ARG A 96 8.42 -4.75 2.49
C ARG A 96 9.47 -3.90 1.78
N VAL A 97 9.30 -3.69 0.47
CA VAL A 97 10.15 -2.77 -0.32
C VAL A 97 9.97 -1.33 0.14
N MET A 98 8.73 -0.87 0.36
CA MET A 98 8.44 0.46 0.92
C MET A 98 9.16 0.68 2.26
N ARG A 99 9.10 -0.29 3.16
CA ARG A 99 9.84 -0.24 4.44
C ARG A 99 11.35 -0.10 4.21
N GLU A 100 11.92 -0.89 3.30
CA GLU A 100 13.34 -0.86 2.96
C GLU A 100 13.75 0.48 2.31
N LEU A 101 12.82 1.16 1.62
CA LEU A 101 13.00 2.51 1.07
C LEU A 101 12.80 3.64 2.10
N GLY A 102 12.49 3.31 3.36
CA GLY A 102 12.35 4.29 4.45
C GLY A 102 10.93 4.84 4.64
N ILE A 103 9.91 4.25 4.02
CA ILE A 103 8.51 4.61 4.28
C ILE A 103 8.16 4.29 5.73
N LYS A 104 7.57 5.29 6.41
CA LYS A 104 7.15 5.24 7.81
C LYS A 104 5.63 5.12 7.96
N THR A 105 4.88 5.69 7.00
CA THR A 105 3.42 5.71 7.03
C THR A 105 2.87 5.10 5.76
N LEU A 106 1.94 4.15 5.90
CA LEU A 106 1.24 3.52 4.80
C LEU A 106 -0.25 3.84 4.87
N PHE A 107 -0.75 4.57 3.90
CA PHE A 107 -2.18 4.70 3.66
C PHE A 107 -2.64 3.58 2.72
N VAL A 108 -3.66 2.85 3.15
CA VAL A 108 -4.29 1.80 2.34
C VAL A 108 -5.71 2.20 1.98
N SER A 109 -6.12 1.93 0.76
CA SER A 109 -7.49 2.19 0.33
C SER A 109 -8.10 1.07 -0.50
N ASN A 110 -9.42 0.94 -0.40
CA ASN A 110 -10.18 -0.08 -1.12
C ASN A 110 -11.63 0.31 -1.35
N ALA A 111 -12.25 -0.38 -2.30
CA ALA A 111 -13.69 -0.43 -2.44
C ALA A 111 -14.20 -1.63 -1.63
N ALA A 112 -15.30 -1.44 -0.90
CA ALA A 112 -15.93 -2.46 -0.07
C ALA A 112 -17.45 -2.39 -0.22
N GLY A 113 -18.11 -3.54 -0.01
CA GLY A 113 -19.56 -3.58 0.18
C GLY A 113 -19.89 -3.18 1.62
N GLY A 114 -20.78 -2.21 1.80
CA GLY A 114 -21.26 -1.80 3.12
C GLY A 114 -22.20 -2.86 3.71
N THR A 115 -21.90 -3.31 4.93
CA THR A 115 -22.77 -4.23 5.70
C THR A 115 -23.46 -3.54 6.87
N ASN A 116 -22.99 -2.35 7.26
CA ASN A 116 -23.71 -1.49 8.18
C ASN A 116 -24.89 -0.85 7.42
N ALA A 117 -26.10 -0.98 7.96
CA ALA A 117 -27.32 -0.46 7.34
C ALA A 117 -27.36 1.07 7.24
N ASP A 118 -26.52 1.76 8.02
CA ASP A 118 -26.41 3.21 8.00
C ASP A 118 -25.48 3.72 6.90
N PHE A 119 -24.76 2.84 6.19
CA PHE A 119 -23.85 3.25 5.11
C PHE A 119 -24.59 3.46 3.80
N GLU A 120 -24.21 4.52 3.08
CA GLU A 120 -24.68 4.82 1.74
C GLU A 120 -23.59 4.61 0.69
N ILE A 121 -24.00 4.49 -0.57
CA ILE A 121 -23.06 4.41 -1.70
C ILE A 121 -22.30 5.73 -1.80
N GLY A 122 -20.97 5.65 -1.74
CA GLY A 122 -20.09 6.82 -1.82
C GLY A 122 -19.49 7.23 -0.46
N ASP A 123 -19.96 6.64 0.64
CA ASP A 123 -19.39 6.90 1.96
C ASP A 123 -17.91 6.54 2.05
N LEU A 124 -17.16 7.42 2.72
CA LEU A 124 -15.78 7.15 3.13
C LEU A 124 -15.77 6.58 4.54
N MET A 125 -15.45 5.30 4.66
CA MET A 125 -15.30 4.62 5.94
C MET A 125 -13.83 4.58 6.36
N ILE A 126 -13.52 5.15 7.53
CA ILE A 126 -12.20 4.97 8.15
C ILE A 126 -12.11 3.55 8.73
N ILE A 127 -11.07 2.81 8.31
CA ILE A 127 -10.78 1.48 8.86
C ILE A 127 -10.16 1.65 10.25
N ARG A 128 -10.86 1.16 11.26
CA ARG A 128 -10.40 1.20 12.67
C ARG A 128 -9.88 -0.14 13.17
N ASP A 129 -10.34 -1.22 12.55
CA ASP A 129 -9.96 -2.60 12.85
C ASP A 129 -10.28 -3.49 11.64
N HIS A 130 -9.82 -4.75 11.66
CA HIS A 130 -10.16 -5.74 10.65
C HIS A 130 -10.33 -7.15 11.23
N ILE A 131 -11.11 -7.97 10.53
CA ILE A 131 -11.18 -9.42 10.76
C ILE A 131 -10.55 -10.10 9.55
N ASN A 132 -9.51 -10.89 9.80
CA ASN A 132 -8.82 -11.62 8.74
C ASN A 132 -9.39 -13.04 8.58
N PHE A 133 -10.21 -13.24 7.56
CA PHE A 133 -10.75 -14.55 7.17
C PHE A 133 -9.98 -15.23 6.03
N PHE A 134 -8.82 -14.69 5.62
CA PHE A 134 -8.04 -15.34 4.57
C PHE A 134 -7.49 -16.70 5.03
N PRO A 135 -7.42 -17.70 4.12
CA PRO A 135 -6.89 -19.02 4.44
C PRO A 135 -5.36 -19.03 4.63
N GLU A 136 -4.69 -17.91 4.32
CA GLU A 136 -3.25 -17.75 4.40
C GLU A 136 -2.87 -16.44 5.11
N HIS A 137 -1.66 -16.42 5.68
CA HIS A 137 -1.11 -15.24 6.33
C HIS A 137 0.25 -14.84 5.72
N PRO A 138 0.49 -13.55 5.40
CA PRO A 138 1.73 -13.10 4.73
C PRO A 138 3.01 -13.30 5.56
N LEU A 139 2.86 -13.48 6.88
CA LEU A 139 3.96 -13.74 7.82
C LEU A 139 4.22 -15.24 8.08
N HIS A 140 3.47 -16.14 7.44
CA HIS A 140 3.70 -17.58 7.56
C HIS A 140 5.10 -17.98 7.04
N GLY A 141 5.79 -18.85 7.79
CA GLY A 141 7.16 -19.29 7.51
C GLY A 141 8.22 -18.63 8.40
N LYS A 142 9.49 -18.65 7.98
CA LYS A 142 10.63 -18.06 8.72
C LYS A 142 10.48 -16.54 8.82
N ASN A 143 10.67 -15.99 10.01
CA ASN A 143 10.66 -14.54 10.23
C ASN A 143 11.86 -13.88 9.53
N ILE A 144 11.64 -12.70 8.97
CA ILE A 144 12.73 -11.81 8.54
C ILE A 144 12.95 -10.78 9.64
N GLU A 145 14.17 -10.25 9.79
CA GLU A 145 14.53 -9.30 10.86
C GLU A 145 14.00 -7.87 10.61
N TYR A 146 12.76 -7.78 10.14
CA TYR A 146 12.05 -6.51 9.92
C TYR A 146 11.11 -6.14 11.08
N GLY A 147 10.82 -7.10 11.94
CA GLY A 147 9.94 -6.94 13.08
C GLY A 147 9.95 -8.18 13.97
N PRO A 148 9.20 -8.15 15.08
CA PRO A 148 9.13 -9.26 16.01
C PRO A 148 8.50 -10.49 15.35
N ARG A 149 8.80 -11.68 15.90
CA ARG A 149 8.18 -12.93 15.45
C ARG A 149 6.65 -12.93 15.61
N PHE A 150 6.18 -12.27 16.64
CA PHE A 150 4.78 -12.17 17.03
C PHE A 150 4.40 -10.69 17.12
N PRO A 151 4.01 -10.05 16.00
CA PRO A 151 3.59 -8.65 16.03
C PRO A 151 2.27 -8.50 16.78
N ASP A 152 2.18 -7.46 17.60
CA ASP A 152 0.92 -7.04 18.20
C ASP A 152 0.03 -6.39 17.12
N MET A 153 -1.29 -6.62 17.24
CA MET A 153 -2.30 -6.10 16.32
C MET A 153 -3.34 -5.22 17.03
N SER A 154 -3.15 -4.89 18.32
CA SER A 154 -4.11 -4.09 19.10
C SER A 154 -4.27 -2.66 18.57
N GLU A 155 -3.28 -2.17 17.82
CA GLU A 155 -3.32 -0.88 17.15
C GLU A 155 -2.71 -0.98 15.73
N ALA A 156 -3.18 -1.95 14.94
CA ALA A 156 -2.76 -2.09 13.54
C ALA A 156 -3.11 -0.86 12.67
N TYR A 157 -4.14 -0.10 13.07
CA TYR A 157 -4.50 1.20 12.52
C TYR A 157 -4.22 2.28 13.56
N SER A 158 -3.38 3.25 13.20
CA SER A 158 -2.95 4.33 14.11
C SER A 158 -4.14 5.15 14.61
N LYS A 159 -4.36 5.18 15.92
CA LYS A 159 -5.41 6.02 16.52
C LYS A 159 -5.17 7.51 16.27
N GLU A 160 -3.91 7.93 16.32
CA GLU A 160 -3.52 9.31 16.02
C GLU A 160 -3.93 9.73 14.60
N LEU A 161 -3.68 8.88 13.59
CA LEU A 161 -4.06 9.19 12.20
C LEU A 161 -5.57 9.16 12.01
N ILE A 162 -6.27 8.25 12.69
CA ILE A 162 -7.74 8.18 12.68
C ILE A 162 -8.34 9.46 13.26
N ASP A 163 -7.84 9.93 14.41
CA ASP A 163 -8.34 11.14 15.06
C ASP A 163 -8.13 12.38 14.16
N LYS A 164 -6.95 12.48 13.52
CA LYS A 164 -6.68 13.55 12.54
C LYS A 164 -7.62 13.48 11.34
N ALA A 165 -7.87 12.28 10.80
CA ALA A 165 -8.79 12.11 9.67
C ALA A 165 -10.23 12.53 10.04
N LEU A 166 -10.68 12.19 11.25
CA LEU A 166 -11.99 12.62 11.77
C LEU A 166 -12.06 14.13 12.00
N GLU A 167 -10.97 14.77 12.42
CA GLU A 167 -10.90 16.23 12.55
C GLU A 167 -10.99 16.92 11.19
N ILE A 168 -10.28 16.41 10.17
CA ILE A 168 -10.30 16.94 8.80
C ILE A 168 -11.68 16.78 8.14
N ALA A 169 -12.42 15.72 8.48
CA ALA A 169 -13.72 15.42 7.88
C ALA A 169 -14.90 16.23 8.45
N LYS A 170 -14.69 17.00 9.53
CA LYS A 170 -15.70 17.89 10.13
C LYS A 170 -15.85 19.17 9.32
#